data_AF-A0A381RG66-F1
#
_entry.id   AF-A0A381RG66-F1
#
_cell.length_a   1.000
_cell.length_b   1.000
_cell.length_c   1.000
_cell.angle_alpha   90.00
_cell.angle_beta   90.00
_cell.angle_gamma   90.00
#
_symmetry.space_group_name_H-M   'P 1'
#
loop_
_entity.id
_entity.type
_entity.pdbx_description
1 polymer ?
#
loop_
_entity_poly.entity_id
_entity_poly.type
_entity_poly.pdbx_seq_one_letter_code
_entity_poly.pdbx_strand_id
1 'polypeptide(L)'
;MTLREAIQRDQAVKRMPNSDRWISVRIFQVWVPIFPLFVLPETFRDLVLIHDAHHLITGYGTDFRGEMELNAWSLASGGYFFNGAPWWMLLEGDVKALFHAIHSLIWMPKEFLSAFRKGWRRHSLYALDVDTALEMDLED
;
A
#
# COMPACT_ATOMS: atom_id res chain seq x y z
N MET A 1 -17.84 1.93 7.48
CA MET A 1 -17.38 2.94 6.49
C MET A 1 -16.59 2.19 5.45
N THR A 2 -16.91 2.33 4.16
CA THR A 2 -16.23 1.54 3.12
C THR A 2 -14.75 1.92 3.02
N LEU A 3 -13.90 0.98 2.58
CA LEU A 3 -12.49 1.26 2.31
C LEU A 3 -12.31 2.40 1.30
N ARG A 4 -13.17 2.48 0.28
CA ARG A 4 -13.17 3.60 -0.67
C ARG A 4 -13.36 4.95 0.00
N GLU A 5 -14.38 5.07 0.85
CA GLU A 5 -14.66 6.32 1.60
C GLU A 5 -13.53 6.63 2.58
N ALA A 6 -12.97 5.61 3.22
CA ALA A 6 -11.86 5.76 4.16
C ALA A 6 -10.61 6.34 3.48
N ILE A 7 -10.26 5.85 2.28
CA ILE A 7 -9.15 6.37 1.47
C ILE A 7 -9.40 7.83 1.09
N GLN A 8 -10.58 8.14 0.57
CA GLN A 8 -10.93 9.52 0.17
C GLN A 8 -10.85 10.49 1.36
N ARG A 9 -11.34 10.07 2.52
CA ARG A 9 -11.25 10.84 3.76
C ARG A 9 -9.80 11.05 4.19
N ASP A 10 -8.99 10.00 4.20
CA ASP A 10 -7.57 10.08 4.58
C ASP A 10 -6.79 11.01 3.64
N GLN A 11 -7.00 10.91 2.34
CA GLN A 11 -6.39 11.80 1.34
C GLN A 11 -6.81 13.27 1.55
N ALA A 12 -8.09 13.51 1.87
CA ALA A 12 -8.59 14.85 2.18
C ALA A 12 -7.98 15.43 3.46
N VAL A 13 -7.86 14.61 4.52
CA VAL A 13 -7.21 14.99 5.80
C VAL A 13 -5.74 15.32 5.58
N LYS A 14 -5.04 14.50 4.79
CA LYS A 14 -3.64 14.70 4.40
C LYS A 14 -3.43 15.86 3.42
N ARG A 15 -4.51 16.41 2.85
CA ARG A 15 -4.51 17.45 1.81
C ARG A 15 -3.64 17.06 0.62
N MET A 16 -3.74 15.80 0.19
CA MET A 16 -2.97 15.29 -0.94
C MET A 16 -3.44 15.97 -2.23
N PRO A 17 -2.54 16.58 -3.01
CA PRO A 17 -2.91 17.30 -4.22
C PRO A 17 -3.28 16.31 -5.34
N ASN A 18 -4.54 16.35 -5.80
CA ASN A 18 -5.03 15.58 -6.95
C ASN A 18 -4.68 14.08 -6.85
N SER A 19 -4.99 13.43 -5.73
CA SER A 19 -4.68 12.01 -5.49
C SER A 19 -5.30 11.05 -6.52
N ASP A 20 -6.36 11.47 -7.20
CA ASP A 20 -6.99 10.78 -8.32
C ASP A 20 -6.15 10.83 -9.62
N ARG A 21 -5.24 11.79 -9.73
CA ARG A 21 -4.45 12.09 -10.94
C ARG A 21 -2.95 12.00 -10.74
N TRP A 22 -2.45 12.04 -9.52
CA TRP A 22 -1.03 12.10 -9.20
C TRP A 22 -0.66 11.15 -8.07
N ILE A 23 0.40 10.37 -8.30
CA ILE A 23 1.09 9.67 -7.23
C ILE A 23 1.85 10.71 -6.43
N SER A 24 1.45 10.88 -5.18
CA SER A 24 2.06 11.82 -4.25
C SER A 24 2.84 11.06 -3.19
N VAL A 25 4.08 11.47 -2.97
CA VAL A 25 4.91 10.93 -1.89
C VAL A 25 5.12 12.01 -0.83
N ARG A 26 5.19 11.58 0.43
CA ARG A 26 5.47 12.50 1.53
C ARG A 26 6.97 12.73 1.63
N ILE A 27 7.40 13.97 1.34
CA ILE A 27 8.77 14.43 1.54
C ILE A 27 8.75 15.42 2.70
N PHE A 28 9.37 15.04 3.82
CA PHE A 28 9.25 15.73 5.11
C PHE A 28 7.80 15.88 5.57
N GLN A 29 7.25 17.10 5.56
CA GLN A 29 5.89 17.44 5.97
C GLN A 29 5.00 17.85 4.78
N VAL A 30 5.46 17.66 3.55
CA VAL A 30 4.76 18.09 2.32
C VAL A 30 4.49 16.89 1.41
N TRP A 31 3.30 16.87 0.81
CA TRP A 31 2.93 15.92 -0.24
C TRP A 31 3.36 16.46 -1.59
N VAL A 32 4.28 15.76 -2.23
CA VAL A 32 4.85 16.16 -3.52
C VAL A 32 4.28 15.23 -4.60
N PRO A 33 3.55 15.76 -5.60
CA PRO A 33 3.12 14.97 -6.74
C PRO A 33 4.33 14.68 -7.63
N ILE A 34 4.75 13.42 -7.70
CA ILE A 34 5.99 13.02 -8.40
C ILE A 34 5.71 12.39 -9.76
N PHE A 35 4.53 11.80 -9.95
CA PHE A 35 4.23 11.07 -11.16
C PHE A 35 2.75 11.16 -11.52
N PRO A 36 2.40 11.45 -12.78
CA PRO A 36 1.01 11.49 -13.21
C PRO A 36 0.41 10.08 -13.19
N LEU A 37 -0.56 9.82 -12.32
CA LEU A 37 -1.25 8.54 -12.22
C LEU A 37 -2.11 8.25 -13.46
N PHE A 38 -2.63 9.28 -14.12
CA PHE A 38 -3.51 9.17 -15.28
C PHE A 38 -2.86 8.59 -16.55
N VAL A 39 -1.52 8.55 -16.62
CA VAL A 39 -0.81 7.93 -17.76
C VAL A 39 -0.60 6.44 -17.56
N LEU A 40 -0.88 5.92 -16.36
CA LEU A 40 -0.66 4.52 -16.02
C LEU A 40 -1.90 3.67 -16.32
N PRO A 41 -1.69 2.37 -16.65
CA PRO A 41 -2.79 1.43 -16.83
C PRO A 41 -3.72 1.40 -15.62
N GLU A 42 -5.00 1.12 -15.85
CA GLU A 42 -6.02 1.00 -14.79
C GLU A 42 -5.58 0.04 -13.68
N THR A 43 -5.03 -1.13 -14.04
CA THR A 43 -4.47 -2.11 -13.11
C THR A 43 -3.41 -1.55 -12.15
N PHE A 44 -2.63 -0.55 -12.58
CA PHE A 44 -1.67 0.10 -11.68
C PHE A 44 -2.38 1.03 -10.69
N ARG A 45 -3.38 1.77 -11.17
CA ARG A 45 -4.16 2.70 -10.34
C ARG A 45 -4.90 1.93 -9.25
N ASP A 46 -5.43 0.77 -9.61
CA ASP A 46 -6.04 -0.19 -8.71
C ASP A 46 -5.05 -0.71 -7.66
N LEU A 47 -3.83 -1.06 -8.07
CA LEU A 47 -2.78 -1.50 -7.15
C LEU A 47 -2.43 -0.42 -6.12
N VAL A 48 -2.39 0.85 -6.53
CA VAL A 48 -2.18 2.00 -5.64
C VAL A 48 -3.35 2.17 -4.67
N LEU A 49 -4.60 2.00 -5.12
CA LEU A 49 -5.77 2.07 -4.23
C LEU A 49 -5.75 0.96 -3.17
N ILE A 50 -5.44 -0.27 -3.58
CA ILE A 50 -5.32 -1.40 -2.66
C ILE A 50 -4.12 -1.21 -1.72
N HIS A 51 -3.00 -0.65 -2.19
CA HIS A 51 -1.87 -0.28 -1.34
C HIS A 51 -2.29 0.71 -0.24
N ASP A 52 -2.97 1.79 -0.63
CA ASP A 52 -3.46 2.81 0.31
C ASP A 52 -4.48 2.22 1.30
N ALA A 53 -5.33 1.30 0.85
CA ALA A 53 -6.25 0.55 1.72
C ALA A 53 -5.49 -0.21 2.81
N HIS A 54 -4.35 -0.83 2.48
CA HIS A 54 -3.57 -1.57 3.46
C HIS A 54 -2.99 -0.68 4.57
N HIS A 55 -2.64 0.58 4.28
CA HIS A 55 -2.26 1.53 5.34
C HIS A 55 -3.39 1.75 6.35
N LEU A 56 -4.64 1.81 5.88
CA LEU A 56 -5.80 2.03 6.73
C LEU A 56 -6.12 0.81 7.60
N ILE A 57 -6.14 -0.40 7.03
CA ILE A 57 -6.46 -1.61 7.80
C ILE A 57 -5.35 -1.99 8.79
N THR A 58 -4.09 -1.72 8.44
CA THR A 58 -2.95 -2.06 9.31
C THR A 58 -2.64 -0.97 10.33
N GLY A 59 -3.05 0.26 10.05
CA GLY A 59 -2.73 1.46 10.83
C GLY A 59 -1.28 1.93 10.64
N TYR A 60 -0.53 1.39 9.67
CA TYR A 60 0.82 1.87 9.38
C TYR A 60 0.77 3.21 8.64
N GLY A 61 1.60 4.16 9.10
CA GLY A 61 1.69 5.48 8.48
C GLY A 61 2.28 5.44 7.07
N THR A 62 2.23 6.59 6.39
CA THR A 62 2.88 6.80 5.08
C THR A 62 4.20 7.59 5.24
N ASP A 63 4.93 7.39 6.36
CA ASP A 63 6.36 7.69 6.44
C ASP A 63 7.17 6.49 6.03
N PHE A 64 8.45 6.73 5.78
CA PHE A 64 9.45 5.68 5.65
C PHE A 64 9.25 4.51 6.63
N ARG A 65 9.00 4.77 7.92
CA ARG A 65 8.78 3.71 8.91
C ARG A 65 7.52 2.88 8.62
N GLY A 66 6.38 3.54 8.40
CA GLY A 66 5.13 2.85 8.11
C GLY A 66 5.13 2.13 6.75
N GLU A 67 5.80 2.69 5.74
CA GLU A 67 6.05 2.00 4.46
C GLU A 67 6.87 0.72 4.68
N MET A 68 7.89 0.76 5.52
CA MET A 68 8.69 -0.42 5.85
C MET A 68 7.88 -1.48 6.59
N GLU A 69 7.09 -1.06 7.59
CA GLU A 69 6.19 -1.96 8.34
C GLU A 69 5.14 -2.58 7.40
N LEU A 70 4.56 -1.80 6.49
CA LEU A 70 3.60 -2.28 5.51
C LEU A 70 4.23 -3.29 4.55
N ASN A 71 5.42 -3.01 3.99
CA ASN A 71 6.13 -3.96 3.12
C ASN A 71 6.39 -5.31 3.83
N ALA A 72 6.78 -5.28 5.11
CA ALA A 72 7.00 -6.47 5.91
C ALA A 72 5.70 -7.27 6.14
N TRP A 73 4.60 -6.56 6.43
CA TRP A 73 3.28 -7.17 6.59
C TRP A 73 2.80 -7.79 5.28
N SER A 74 2.91 -7.06 4.16
CA SER A 74 2.50 -7.51 2.82
C SER A 74 3.25 -8.78 2.41
N LEU A 75 4.57 -8.82 2.65
CA LEU A 75 5.39 -10.01 2.39
C LEU A 75 4.88 -11.23 3.19
N ALA A 76 4.47 -11.02 4.44
CA ALA A 76 3.95 -12.09 5.30
C ALA A 76 2.51 -12.52 4.99
N SER A 77 1.68 -11.60 4.49
CA SER A 77 0.26 -11.84 4.18
C SER A 77 0.01 -12.43 2.79
N GLY A 78 1.08 -12.80 2.08
CA GLY A 78 1.00 -13.45 0.78
C GLY A 78 1.49 -12.61 -0.40
N GLY A 79 2.23 -11.51 -0.18
CA GLY A 79 2.88 -10.69 -1.22
C GLY A 79 1.93 -9.75 -1.99
N TYR A 80 2.44 -9.07 -3.03
CA TYR A 80 1.65 -8.19 -3.90
C TYR A 80 0.94 -8.97 -5.03
N PHE A 81 0.58 -10.23 -4.77
CA PHE A 81 0.05 -11.12 -5.81
C PHE A 81 -1.37 -10.71 -6.19
N PHE A 82 -1.46 -10.00 -7.31
CA PHE A 82 -2.71 -9.61 -7.93
C PHE A 82 -3.22 -10.69 -8.89
N ASN A 83 -4.50 -11.01 -8.83
CA ASN A 83 -5.16 -11.99 -9.70
C ASN A 83 -5.27 -11.50 -11.16
N GLY A 84 -4.15 -11.45 -11.89
CA GLY A 84 -4.08 -11.06 -13.31
C GLY A 84 -3.14 -9.89 -13.64
N ALA A 85 -2.42 -9.31 -12.66
CA ALA A 85 -1.43 -8.29 -12.97
C ALA A 85 -0.23 -8.92 -13.73
N PRO A 86 0.29 -8.25 -14.76
CA PRO A 86 1.42 -8.78 -15.51
C PRO A 86 2.68 -8.84 -14.63
N TRP A 87 3.49 -9.88 -14.84
CA TRP A 87 4.66 -10.20 -14.01
C TRP A 87 5.69 -9.06 -13.87
N TRP A 88 5.76 -8.11 -14.82
CA TRP A 88 6.65 -6.96 -14.71
C TRP A 88 6.14 -5.88 -13.73
N MET A 89 4.83 -5.75 -13.52
CA MET A 89 4.28 -4.92 -12.44
C MET A 89 4.53 -5.58 -11.07
N LEU A 90 4.39 -6.90 -11.00
CA LEU A 90 4.74 -7.70 -9.83
C LEU A 90 6.24 -7.55 -9.51
N LEU A 91 7.11 -7.59 -10.51
CA LEU A 91 8.54 -7.35 -10.29
C LEU A 91 8.84 -5.96 -9.75
N GLU A 92 8.23 -4.89 -10.27
CA GLU A 92 8.51 -3.56 -9.72
C GLU A 92 7.96 -3.38 -8.29
N GLY A 93 6.78 -3.93 -8.00
CA GLY A 93 6.18 -3.90 -6.66
C GLY A 93 6.89 -4.81 -5.67
N ASP A 94 6.98 -6.11 -5.96
CA ASP A 94 7.59 -7.12 -5.09
C ASP A 94 9.11 -6.97 -4.96
N VAL A 95 9.84 -6.56 -6.01
CA VAL A 95 11.29 -6.33 -5.87
C VAL A 95 11.57 -5.07 -5.06
N LYS A 96 10.79 -4.00 -5.24
CA LYS A 96 10.89 -2.81 -4.37
C LYS A 96 10.47 -3.18 -2.95
N ALA A 97 9.37 -3.87 -2.75
CA ALA A 97 8.92 -4.29 -1.43
C ALA A 97 9.92 -5.22 -0.75
N LEU A 98 10.53 -6.16 -1.48
CA LEU A 98 11.60 -7.03 -0.98
C LEU A 98 12.87 -6.24 -0.68
N PHE A 99 13.25 -5.30 -1.54
CA PHE A 99 14.39 -4.41 -1.28
C PHE A 99 14.15 -3.58 -0.01
N HIS A 100 12.98 -2.97 0.12
CA HIS A 100 12.55 -2.24 1.31
C HIS A 100 12.44 -3.15 2.54
N ALA A 101 11.95 -4.38 2.40
CA ALA A 101 11.91 -5.39 3.45
C ALA A 101 13.33 -5.76 3.93
N ILE A 102 14.28 -5.93 3.01
CA ILE A 102 15.69 -6.19 3.35
C ILE A 102 16.29 -4.96 4.04
N HIS A 103 16.05 -3.75 3.55
CA HIS A 103 16.53 -2.52 4.17
C HIS A 103 15.94 -2.34 5.58
N SER A 104 14.64 -2.57 5.75
CA SER A 104 13.98 -2.49 7.06
C SER A 104 14.44 -3.59 8.00
N LEU A 105 14.75 -4.80 7.52
CA LEU A 105 15.36 -5.82 8.36
C LEU A 105 16.74 -5.39 8.88
N ILE A 106 17.50 -4.63 8.08
CA ILE A 106 18.82 -4.11 8.48
C ILE A 106 18.70 -2.94 9.47
N TRP A 107 17.84 -1.95 9.17
CA TRP A 107 17.76 -0.69 9.92
C TRP A 107 16.72 -0.69 11.04
N MET A 108 15.68 -1.52 10.92
CA MET A 108 14.48 -1.55 11.78
C MET A 108 13.97 -2.99 12.04
N PRO A 109 14.83 -3.90 12.53
CA PRO A 109 14.50 -5.33 12.60
C PRO A 109 13.32 -5.65 13.52
N LYS A 110 13.12 -4.89 14.60
CA LYS A 110 12.05 -5.16 15.58
C LYS A 110 10.68 -4.81 14.99
N GLU A 111 10.60 -3.67 14.34
CA GLU A 111 9.43 -3.17 13.62
C GLU A 111 9.07 -4.10 12.46
N PHE A 112 10.08 -4.47 11.67
CA PHE A 112 9.93 -5.46 10.60
C PHE A 112 9.34 -6.77 11.12
N LEU A 113 9.95 -7.39 12.12
CA LEU A 113 9.49 -8.68 12.65
C LEU A 113 8.09 -8.59 13.29
N SER A 114 7.79 -7.48 13.96
CA SER A 114 6.47 -7.21 14.53
C SER A 114 5.40 -7.14 13.42
N ALA A 115 5.65 -6.37 12.37
CA ALA A 115 4.74 -6.21 11.26
C ALA A 115 4.59 -7.48 10.44
N PHE A 116 5.70 -8.18 10.17
CA PHE A 116 5.72 -9.49 9.53
C PHE A 116 4.87 -10.50 10.31
N ARG A 117 5.03 -10.57 11.64
CA ARG A 117 4.23 -11.47 12.49
C ARG A 117 2.74 -11.12 12.48
N LYS A 118 2.38 -9.83 12.36
CA LYS A 118 0.98 -9.40 12.24
C LYS A 118 0.37 -9.77 10.88
N GLY A 119 1.17 -9.77 9.81
CA GLY A 119 0.75 -10.20 8.48
C GLY A 119 0.73 -11.72 8.33
N TRP A 120 1.50 -12.43 9.15
CA TRP A 120 1.55 -13.88 9.15
C TRP A 120 0.16 -14.49 9.42
N ARG A 121 -0.34 -15.31 8.48
CA ARG A 121 -1.70 -15.89 8.46
C ARG A 121 -2.83 -14.89 8.23
N ARG A 122 -2.53 -13.68 7.75
CA ARG A 122 -3.52 -12.79 7.14
C ARG A 122 -3.48 -12.97 5.63
N HIS A 123 -4.57 -12.55 4.98
CA HIS A 123 -4.67 -12.51 3.54
C HIS A 123 -4.61 -11.06 3.10
N SER A 124 -3.74 -10.76 2.13
CA SER A 124 -3.70 -9.44 1.51
C SER A 124 -4.95 -9.20 0.66
N LEU A 125 -5.41 -7.95 0.62
CA LEU A 125 -6.48 -7.51 -0.27
C LEU A 125 -6.11 -7.64 -1.75
N TYR A 126 -4.82 -7.80 -2.08
CA TYR A 126 -4.38 -8.08 -3.45
C TYR A 126 -4.94 -9.38 -4.03
N ALA A 127 -5.38 -10.31 -3.18
CA ALA A 127 -6.04 -11.54 -3.63
C ALA A 127 -7.50 -11.34 -4.08
N LEU A 128 -8.10 -10.18 -3.79
CA LEU A 128 -9.47 -9.84 -4.14
C LEU A 128 -9.52 -8.97 -5.40
N ASP A 129 -10.68 -8.96 -6.04
CA ASP A 129 -11.01 -7.94 -7.03
C ASP A 129 -11.08 -6.55 -6.36
N VAL A 130 -10.71 -5.51 -7.11
CA VAL A 130 -10.56 -4.14 -6.59
C VAL A 130 -11.87 -3.60 -6.07
N ASP A 131 -12.94 -3.75 -6.84
CA ASP A 131 -14.24 -3.21 -6.44
C ASP A 131 -14.76 -3.95 -5.22
N THR A 132 -14.57 -5.28 -5.18
CA THR A 132 -14.90 -6.09 -4.01
C THR A 132 -14.13 -5.61 -2.77
N ALA A 133 -12.82 -5.41 -2.88
CA ALA A 133 -11.99 -4.97 -1.77
C ALA A 133 -12.35 -3.55 -1.30
N LEU A 134 -12.66 -2.64 -2.23
CA LEU A 134 -12.98 -1.25 -1.89
C LEU A 134 -14.38 -1.07 -1.27
N GLU A 135 -15.29 -2.02 -1.51
CA GLU A 135 -16.63 -2.06 -0.91
C GLU A 135 -16.68 -2.68 0.48
N MET A 136 -15.61 -3.36 0.93
CA MET A 136 -15.52 -3.90 2.28
C MET A 136 -15.56 -2.78 3.33
N ASP A 137 -16.18 -3.06 4.49
CA ASP A 137 -16.10 -2.16 5.64
C ASP A 137 -14.69 -2.22 6.24
N LEU A 138 -14.19 -1.07 6.71
CA LEU A 138 -12.88 -0.96 7.36
C LEU A 138 -12.77 -1.82 8.63
N GLU A 139 -13.91 -2.12 9.27
CA GLU A 139 -13.99 -2.87 10.53
C GLU A 139 -14.15 -4.40 10.35
N ASP A 140 -14.42 -4.87 9.13
CA ASP A 140 -14.61 -6.28 8.78
C ASP A 140 -13.29 -7.02 8.45
#